data_AF-A0A3N5D8F2-F1
#
_entry.id   AF-A0A3N5D8F2-F1
#
_cell.length_a   1.000
_cell.length_b   1.000
_cell.length_c   1.000
_cell.angle_alpha   90.00
_cell.angle_beta   90.00
_cell.angle_gamma   90.00
#
_symmetry.space_group_name_H-M   'P 1'
#
loop_
_entity.id
_entity.type
_entity.pdbx_description
1 polymer ?
#
loop_
_entity_poly.entity_id
_entity_poly.type
_entity_poly.pdbx_seq_one_letter_code
_entity_poly.pdbx_strand_id
1 'polypeptide(L)'
;MYSEQDLHDAVAAGVITEEAATALRTHVARMRRMPTTDEENFRLVNSFNDIFVTIAAVLLVVAMAGIGNAVAPGVAGVLVAMAAWMMSEFFTRRRRMALPSIVLLLAFVGGVVAVPVEIMVSGADNLSEQAMTAVISGSFVAGAVAAWLHWRRFMVPITLAALCATTAGAVITLIVAAFDLTESEPETVVLPLVFIAGLIVFAIAMRWDTSDRARATRRSDVAFWLHLLAAPMIAHPLFHGLGITDGATVGLGGILAVLAVYVGFGFVALAVDRRALLVSALAYVLFALASLFDTYGMVELSVALTALVIGSALLTLSAFWAGIRASVVRKLPVALRDRLPLAGFGEPVAA
;
A
#
# COMPACT_ATOMS: atom_id res chain seq x y z
N MET A 1 11.80 3.84 -23.54
CA MET A 1 11.70 4.99 -22.61
C MET A 1 12.86 4.87 -21.63
N TYR A 2 13.72 5.89 -21.53
CA TYR A 2 14.91 5.88 -20.66
C TYR A 2 14.57 6.45 -19.28
N SER A 3 15.15 5.89 -18.22
CA SER A 3 14.96 6.34 -16.83
C SER A 3 15.97 7.43 -16.44
N GLU A 4 15.73 8.15 -15.34
CA GLU A 4 16.72 9.08 -14.77
C GLU A 4 18.03 8.38 -14.42
N GLN A 5 17.97 7.09 -14.07
CA GLN A 5 19.15 6.28 -13.83
C GLN A 5 19.93 6.04 -15.12
N ASP A 6 19.24 5.74 -16.24
CA ASP A 6 19.90 5.53 -17.54
C ASP A 6 20.55 6.83 -18.05
N LEU A 7 19.95 7.99 -17.77
CA LEU A 7 20.53 9.31 -18.04
C LEU A 7 21.79 9.55 -17.21
N HIS A 8 21.78 9.20 -15.93
CA HIS A 8 22.94 9.34 -15.05
C HIS A 8 24.07 8.39 -15.46
N ASP A 9 23.73 7.13 -15.77
CA ASP A 9 24.68 6.11 -16.23
C ASP A 9 25.28 6.51 -17.60
N ALA A 10 24.50 7.14 -18.50
CA ALA A 10 24.98 7.63 -19.79
C ALA A 10 25.92 8.85 -19.67
N VAL A 11 25.68 9.75 -18.69
CA VAL A 11 26.62 10.83 -18.35
C VAL A 11 27.90 10.26 -17.76
N ALA A 12 27.80 9.33 -16.82
CA ALA A 12 28.94 8.67 -16.19
C ALA A 12 29.79 7.87 -17.21
N ALA A 13 29.15 7.28 -18.21
CA ALA A 13 29.79 6.58 -19.32
C ALA A 13 30.33 7.53 -20.41
N GLY A 14 30.14 8.85 -20.29
CA GLY A 14 30.59 9.84 -21.28
C GLY A 14 29.86 9.78 -22.63
N VAL A 15 28.73 9.07 -22.70
CA VAL A 15 27.92 8.92 -23.92
C VAL A 15 27.16 10.22 -24.24
N ILE A 16 26.79 10.97 -23.19
CA ILE A 16 26.15 12.29 -23.29
C ILE A 16 26.74 13.25 -22.26
N THR A 17 26.69 14.55 -22.52
CA THR A 17 27.15 15.58 -21.58
C THR A 17 26.12 15.84 -20.48
N GLU A 18 26.58 16.35 -19.34
CA GLU A 18 25.70 16.71 -18.21
C GLU A 18 24.73 17.85 -18.56
N GLU A 19 25.17 18.76 -19.45
CA GLU A 19 24.32 19.82 -20.02
C GLU A 19 23.23 19.25 -20.92
N ALA A 20 23.53 18.27 -21.78
CA ALA A 20 22.54 17.61 -22.63
C ALA A 20 21.52 16.82 -21.80
N ALA A 21 21.97 16.13 -20.74
CA ALA A 21 21.08 15.47 -19.80
C ALA A 21 20.14 16.47 -19.11
N THR A 22 20.66 17.62 -18.68
CA THR A 22 19.87 18.68 -18.03
C THR A 22 18.90 19.35 -19.00
N ALA A 23 19.31 19.59 -20.25
CA ALA A 23 18.44 20.10 -21.30
C ALA A 23 17.30 19.13 -21.63
N LEU A 24 17.59 17.82 -21.70
CA LEU A 24 16.58 16.78 -21.90
C LEU A 24 15.60 16.72 -20.72
N ARG A 25 16.10 16.75 -19.47
CA ARG A 25 15.24 16.85 -18.27
C ARG A 25 14.31 18.05 -18.35
N THR A 26 14.85 19.21 -18.73
CA THR A 26 14.08 20.46 -18.86
C THR A 26 13.04 20.38 -19.97
N HIS A 27 13.39 19.79 -21.12
CA HIS A 27 12.47 19.59 -22.24
C HIS A 27 11.33 18.62 -21.88
N VAL A 28 11.66 17.48 -21.28
CA VAL A 28 10.67 16.49 -20.82
C VAL A 28 9.77 17.08 -19.72
N ALA A 29 10.34 17.83 -18.78
CA ALA A 29 9.57 18.53 -17.75
C ALA A 29 8.62 19.57 -18.37
N ARG A 30 9.01 20.25 -19.46
CA ARG A 30 8.16 21.19 -20.20
C ARG A 30 7.07 20.48 -20.99
N MET A 31 7.39 19.36 -21.65
CA MET A 31 6.38 18.50 -22.29
C MET A 31 5.34 17.99 -21.29
N ARG A 32 5.76 17.61 -20.07
CA ARG A 32 4.86 17.20 -18.98
C ARG A 32 4.06 18.34 -18.35
N ARG A 33 4.43 19.60 -18.58
CA ARG A 33 3.66 20.79 -18.17
C ARG A 33 2.60 21.20 -19.19
N MET A 34 2.67 20.71 -20.43
CA MET A 34 1.48 20.69 -21.28
C MET A 34 0.51 19.69 -20.65
N PRO A 35 -0.82 19.94 -20.65
CA PRO A 35 -1.79 19.00 -20.13
C PRO A 35 -1.84 17.80 -21.07
N THR A 36 -0.85 16.92 -20.96
CA THR A 36 -1.05 15.51 -21.23
C THR A 36 -1.99 15.05 -20.12
N THR A 37 -3.27 15.02 -20.44
CA THR A 37 -4.15 13.96 -19.98
C THR A 37 -3.33 12.67 -20.01
N ASP A 38 -3.37 11.94 -18.90
CA ASP A 38 -2.67 10.67 -18.71
C ASP A 38 -1.15 10.77 -18.50
N GLU A 39 -0.56 9.99 -17.60
CA GLU A 39 -0.98 8.73 -17.04
C GLU A 39 -0.12 8.60 -15.76
N GLU A 40 -0.61 8.01 -14.66
CA GLU A 40 0.29 7.06 -14.01
C GLU A 40 0.74 6.20 -15.18
N ASN A 41 1.97 6.37 -15.67
CA ASN A 41 2.47 5.52 -16.73
C ASN A 41 2.41 4.13 -16.10
N PHE A 42 1.25 3.48 -16.23
CA PHE A 42 1.19 2.11 -16.63
C PHE A 42 2.17 2.09 -17.78
N ARG A 43 3.39 1.67 -17.43
CA ARG A 43 4.13 0.73 -18.23
C ARG A 43 3.15 -0.40 -18.53
N LEU A 44 2.15 -0.13 -19.37
CA LEU A 44 1.17 -1.07 -19.83
C LEU A 44 2.03 -1.88 -20.79
N VAL A 45 2.64 -2.90 -20.20
CA VAL A 45 3.37 -3.98 -20.87
C VAL A 45 4.75 -3.58 -21.42
N ASN A 46 5.69 -3.27 -20.53
CA ASN A 46 6.93 -4.05 -20.51
C ASN A 46 6.67 -5.16 -19.49
N SER A 47 6.29 -6.40 -19.77
CA SER A 47 6.07 -7.19 -20.99
C SER A 47 5.08 -8.28 -20.55
N PHE A 48 4.33 -8.95 -21.43
CA PHE A 48 3.56 -10.17 -21.05
C PHE A 48 4.43 -11.17 -20.24
N ASN A 49 5.75 -11.10 -20.44
CA ASN A 49 6.78 -11.74 -19.63
C ASN A 49 6.69 -11.44 -18.11
N ASP A 50 6.43 -10.20 -17.66
CA ASP A 50 6.32 -9.90 -16.22
C ASP A 50 5.11 -10.61 -15.60
N ILE A 51 4.00 -10.69 -16.33
CA ILE A 51 2.81 -11.44 -15.91
C ILE A 51 3.14 -12.94 -15.89
N PHE A 52 3.73 -13.46 -16.97
CA PHE A 52 4.12 -14.86 -17.07
C PHE A 52 5.08 -15.29 -15.95
N VAL A 53 6.13 -14.49 -15.70
CA VAL A 53 7.11 -14.71 -14.62
C VAL A 53 6.44 -14.61 -13.26
N THR A 54 5.51 -13.67 -13.06
CA THR A 54 4.78 -13.54 -11.80
C THR A 54 3.92 -14.78 -11.55
N ILE A 55 3.17 -15.26 -12.55
CA ILE A 55 2.38 -16.49 -12.45
C ILE A 55 3.29 -17.68 -12.13
N ALA A 56 4.39 -17.84 -12.86
CA ALA A 56 5.37 -18.90 -12.60
C ALA A 56 5.96 -18.82 -11.18
N ALA A 57 6.24 -17.60 -10.68
CA ALA A 57 6.72 -17.38 -9.33
C ALA A 57 5.68 -17.74 -8.26
N VAL A 58 4.42 -17.34 -8.45
CA VAL A 58 3.32 -17.74 -7.57
C VAL A 58 3.18 -19.25 -7.54
N LEU A 59 3.16 -19.91 -8.70
CA LEU A 59 3.06 -21.37 -8.79
C LEU A 59 4.22 -22.06 -8.07
N LEU A 60 5.45 -21.58 -8.23
CA LEU A 60 6.61 -22.13 -7.53
C LEU A 60 6.51 -21.91 -6.02
N VAL A 61 6.15 -20.71 -5.56
CA VAL A 61 5.97 -20.40 -4.14
C VAL A 61 4.88 -21.28 -3.52
N VAL A 62 3.75 -21.45 -4.20
CA VAL A 62 2.66 -22.33 -3.76
C VAL A 62 3.11 -23.79 -3.70
N ALA A 63 3.87 -24.26 -4.71
CA ALA A 63 4.45 -25.60 -4.69
C ALA A 63 5.42 -25.80 -3.51
N MET A 64 6.28 -24.81 -3.24
CA MET A 64 7.20 -24.85 -2.09
C MET A 64 6.46 -24.87 -0.75
N ALA A 65 5.38 -24.09 -0.62
CA ALA A 65 4.52 -24.13 0.55
C ALA A 65 3.88 -25.51 0.73
N GLY A 66 3.30 -26.07 -0.34
CA GLY A 66 2.69 -27.41 -0.33
C GLY A 66 3.68 -28.52 0.04
N ILE A 67 4.88 -28.49 -0.55
CA ILE A 67 5.95 -29.45 -0.22
C ILE A 67 6.37 -29.30 1.24
N GLY A 68 6.61 -28.07 1.72
CA GLY A 68 7.03 -27.85 3.10
C GLY A 68 5.99 -28.30 4.11
N ASN A 69 4.70 -28.03 3.84
CA ASN A 69 3.59 -28.48 4.67
C ASN A 69 3.52 -30.02 4.77
N ALA A 70 3.90 -30.74 3.71
CA ALA A 70 3.96 -32.19 3.72
C ALA A 70 5.17 -32.77 4.47
N VAL A 71 6.21 -31.96 4.74
CA VAL A 71 7.43 -32.40 5.44
C VAL A 71 7.30 -32.21 6.95
N ALA A 72 7.12 -30.97 7.40
CA ALA A 72 6.98 -30.64 8.82
C ALA A 72 6.47 -29.20 9.02
N PRO A 73 5.88 -28.88 10.18
CA PRO A 73 5.51 -27.51 10.54
C PRO A 73 6.68 -26.54 10.46
N GLY A 74 6.46 -25.35 9.89
CA GLY A 74 7.48 -24.31 9.70
C GLY A 74 8.34 -24.51 8.44
N VAL A 75 8.41 -25.72 7.89
CA VAL A 75 9.21 -25.98 6.68
C VAL A 75 8.63 -25.26 5.47
N ALA A 76 7.30 -25.09 5.38
CA ALA A 76 6.66 -24.33 4.32
C ALA A 76 7.13 -22.88 4.30
N GLY A 77 7.04 -22.17 5.43
CA GLY A 77 7.55 -20.80 5.56
C GLY A 77 9.04 -20.67 5.19
N VAL A 78 9.87 -21.62 5.61
CA VAL A 78 11.32 -21.64 5.28
C VAL A 78 11.54 -21.81 3.77
N LEU A 79 10.91 -22.80 3.14
CA LEU A 79 11.05 -23.05 1.71
C LEU A 79 10.54 -21.86 0.88
N VAL A 80 9.40 -21.28 1.26
CA VAL A 80 8.84 -20.08 0.63
C VAL A 80 9.81 -18.91 0.74
N ALA A 81 10.35 -18.62 1.94
CA ALA A 81 11.29 -17.54 2.14
C ALA A 81 12.58 -17.73 1.33
N MET A 82 13.15 -18.94 1.33
CA MET A 82 14.35 -19.25 0.54
C MET A 82 14.11 -19.11 -0.95
N ALA A 83 13.03 -19.71 -1.47
CA ALA A 83 12.69 -19.62 -2.89
C ALA A 83 12.47 -18.16 -3.31
N ALA A 84 11.71 -17.40 -2.51
CA ALA A 84 11.44 -16.00 -2.77
C ALA A 84 12.72 -15.15 -2.82
N TRP A 85 13.63 -15.32 -1.85
CA TRP A 85 14.91 -14.62 -1.84
C TRP A 85 15.77 -14.96 -3.07
N MET A 86 15.93 -16.25 -3.38
CA MET A 86 16.71 -16.71 -4.53
C MET A 86 16.16 -16.16 -5.85
N MET A 87 14.84 -16.16 -6.01
CA MET A 87 14.19 -15.59 -7.18
C MET A 87 14.36 -14.06 -7.25
N SER A 88 14.26 -13.36 -6.12
CA SER A 88 14.49 -11.90 -6.05
C SER A 88 15.91 -11.53 -6.48
N GLU A 89 16.92 -12.35 -6.21
CA GLU A 89 18.28 -12.11 -6.72
C GLU A 89 18.35 -12.03 -8.25
N PHE A 90 17.53 -12.82 -8.94
CA PHE A 90 17.49 -12.79 -10.39
C PHE A 90 16.47 -11.78 -10.92
N PHE A 91 15.20 -11.89 -10.52
CA PHE A 91 14.10 -11.12 -11.09
C PHE A 91 14.06 -9.66 -10.59
N THR A 92 14.39 -9.45 -9.32
CA THR A 92 14.40 -8.10 -8.72
C THR A 92 15.73 -7.40 -8.96
N ARG A 93 16.86 -8.00 -8.56
CA ARG A 93 18.16 -7.31 -8.65
C ARG A 93 18.72 -7.25 -10.06
N ARG A 94 18.75 -8.36 -10.80
CA ARG A 94 19.38 -8.42 -12.13
C ARG A 94 18.43 -7.97 -13.23
N ARG A 95 17.20 -8.49 -13.26
CA ARG A 95 16.21 -8.20 -14.30
C ARG A 95 15.38 -6.93 -14.04
N ARG A 96 15.36 -6.41 -12.81
CA ARG A 96 14.64 -5.19 -12.40
C ARG A 96 13.14 -5.21 -12.77
N MET A 97 12.50 -6.37 -12.67
CA MET A 97 11.06 -6.55 -12.94
C MET A 97 10.23 -6.05 -11.76
N ALA A 98 9.12 -5.35 -12.00
CA ALA A 98 8.35 -4.71 -10.92
C ALA A 98 7.33 -5.67 -10.27
N LEU A 99 6.48 -6.29 -11.09
CA LEU A 99 5.37 -7.13 -10.62
C LEU A 99 5.84 -8.40 -9.89
N PRO A 100 6.78 -9.20 -10.44
CA PRO A 100 7.32 -10.35 -9.71
C PRO A 100 7.97 -9.93 -8.39
N SER A 101 8.65 -8.79 -8.34
CA SER A 101 9.33 -8.31 -7.13
C SER A 101 8.37 -7.99 -5.99
N ILE A 102 7.16 -7.50 -6.30
CA ILE A 102 6.12 -7.28 -5.29
C ILE A 102 5.70 -8.62 -4.70
N VAL A 103 5.37 -9.60 -5.55
CA VAL A 103 4.95 -10.94 -5.11
C VAL A 103 6.04 -11.63 -4.30
N LEU A 104 7.28 -11.61 -4.79
CA LEU A 104 8.40 -12.25 -4.12
C LEU A 104 8.75 -11.59 -2.78
N LEU A 105 8.62 -10.26 -2.65
CA LEU A 105 8.75 -9.59 -1.36
C LEU A 105 7.69 -10.10 -0.37
N LEU A 106 6.42 -10.12 -0.79
CA LEU A 106 5.32 -10.56 0.08
C LEU A 106 5.49 -12.01 0.50
N ALA A 107 5.88 -12.88 -0.45
CA ALA A 107 6.22 -14.27 -0.17
C ALA A 107 7.41 -14.40 0.79
N PHE A 108 8.46 -13.61 0.61
CA PHE A 108 9.64 -13.64 1.48
C PHE A 108 9.30 -13.24 2.92
N VAL A 109 8.71 -12.06 3.12
CA VAL A 109 8.37 -11.56 4.47
C VAL A 109 7.28 -12.43 5.10
N GLY A 110 6.24 -12.79 4.33
CA GLY A 110 5.17 -13.67 4.77
C GLY A 110 5.68 -15.05 5.17
N GLY A 111 6.59 -15.65 4.39
CA GLY A 111 7.23 -16.92 4.71
C GLY A 111 8.00 -16.86 6.03
N VAL A 112 8.80 -15.80 6.25
CA VAL A 112 9.53 -15.61 7.52
C VAL A 112 8.59 -15.46 8.72
N VAL A 113 7.51 -14.69 8.58
CA VAL A 113 6.49 -14.52 9.63
C VAL A 113 5.73 -15.83 9.88
N ALA A 114 5.50 -16.64 8.84
CA ALA A 114 4.75 -17.88 8.94
C ALA A 114 5.50 -18.97 9.71
N VAL A 115 6.85 -19.04 9.63
CA VAL A 115 7.63 -20.14 10.24
C VAL A 115 7.29 -20.35 11.72
N PRO A 116 7.38 -19.36 12.63
CA PRO A 116 7.12 -19.62 14.04
C PRO A 116 5.62 -19.83 14.31
N VAL A 117 4.74 -19.23 13.50
CA VAL A 117 3.29 -19.43 13.60
C VAL A 117 2.89 -20.86 13.23
N GLU A 118 3.42 -21.41 12.15
CA GLU A 118 3.16 -22.80 11.73
C GLU A 118 3.63 -23.81 12.79
N ILE A 119 4.83 -23.60 13.35
CA ILE A 119 5.36 -24.43 14.43
C ILE A 119 4.45 -24.34 15.65
N MET A 120 4.04 -23.13 16.04
CA MET A 120 3.12 -22.90 17.16
C MET A 120 1.79 -23.60 16.96
N VAL A 121 1.13 -23.41 15.82
CA VAL A 121 -0.19 -24.00 15.52
C VAL A 121 -0.13 -25.53 15.57
N SER A 122 0.96 -26.15 15.11
CA SER A 122 1.12 -27.60 15.15
C SER A 122 1.34 -28.20 16.55
N GLY A 123 1.80 -27.38 17.51
CA GLY A 123 2.05 -27.76 18.90
C GLY A 123 1.15 -27.05 19.91
N ALA A 124 0.06 -26.43 19.44
CA ALA A 124 -0.71 -25.44 20.19
C ALA A 124 -1.44 -26.03 21.41
N ASP A 125 -1.73 -27.33 21.43
CA ASP A 125 -2.56 -27.99 22.45
C ASP A 125 -2.06 -27.80 23.90
N ASN A 126 -0.79 -27.39 24.10
CA ASN A 126 -0.19 -27.18 25.43
C ASN A 126 0.42 -25.79 25.64
N LEU A 127 0.21 -24.84 24.72
CA LEU A 127 0.77 -23.50 24.84
C LEU A 127 -0.19 -22.58 25.61
N SER A 128 0.32 -21.92 26.65
CA SER A 128 -0.40 -20.81 27.29
C SER A 128 -0.62 -19.67 26.29
N GLU A 129 -1.69 -18.89 26.44
CA GLU A 129 -1.96 -17.73 25.57
C GLU A 129 -0.78 -16.74 25.52
N GLN A 130 -0.15 -16.46 26.66
CA GLN A 130 1.04 -15.61 26.73
C GLN A 130 2.19 -16.13 25.86
N ALA A 131 2.39 -17.46 25.80
CA ALA A 131 3.39 -18.07 24.94
C ALA A 131 3.02 -17.92 23.46
N MET A 132 1.73 -18.05 23.11
CA MET A 132 1.26 -17.79 21.74
C MET A 132 1.49 -16.33 21.34
N THR A 133 1.14 -15.36 22.19
CA THR A 133 1.37 -13.94 21.92
C THR A 133 2.86 -13.62 21.79
N ALA A 134 3.72 -14.23 22.61
CA ALA A 134 5.17 -14.09 22.51
C ALA A 134 5.71 -14.63 21.18
N VAL A 135 5.20 -15.79 20.71
CA VAL A 135 5.57 -16.34 19.40
C VAL A 135 5.10 -15.42 18.27
N ILE A 136 3.85 -14.95 18.31
CA ILE A 136 3.31 -14.01 17.30
C ILE A 136 4.17 -12.74 17.25
N SER A 137 4.53 -12.19 18.40
CA SER A 137 5.41 -11.02 18.50
C SER A 137 6.78 -11.30 17.90
N GLY A 138 7.40 -12.43 18.25
CA GLY A 138 8.66 -12.87 17.68
C GLY A 138 8.61 -13.03 16.16
N SER A 139 7.51 -13.54 15.61
CA SER A 139 7.27 -13.65 14.17
C SER A 139 7.25 -12.29 13.48
N PHE A 140 6.57 -11.30 14.05
CA PHE A 140 6.55 -9.95 13.50
C PHE A 140 7.91 -9.26 13.59
N VAL A 141 8.66 -9.46 14.68
CA VAL A 141 10.05 -8.98 14.80
C VAL A 141 10.93 -9.60 13.72
N ALA A 142 10.83 -10.92 13.51
CA ALA A 142 11.54 -11.61 12.43
C ALA A 142 11.15 -11.06 11.06
N GLY A 143 9.86 -10.80 10.83
CA GLY A 143 9.35 -10.15 9.63
C GLY A 143 9.93 -8.75 9.39
N ALA A 144 10.06 -7.93 10.44
CA ALA A 144 10.65 -6.60 10.36
C ALA A 144 12.15 -6.67 10.01
N VAL A 145 12.89 -7.58 10.65
CA VAL A 145 14.31 -7.83 10.31
C VAL A 145 14.45 -8.31 8.87
N ALA A 146 13.60 -9.24 8.43
CA ALA A 146 13.59 -9.75 7.06
C ALA A 146 13.28 -8.62 6.05
N ALA A 147 12.26 -7.81 6.29
CA ALA A 147 11.94 -6.66 5.44
C ALA A 147 13.11 -5.67 5.38
N TRP A 148 13.77 -5.40 6.51
CA TRP A 148 14.96 -4.53 6.54
C TRP A 148 16.12 -5.11 5.71
N LEU A 149 16.42 -6.40 5.84
CA LEU A 149 17.43 -7.10 5.05
C LEU A 149 17.10 -7.07 3.55
N HIS A 150 15.84 -7.33 3.21
CA HIS A 150 15.35 -7.24 1.84
C HIS A 150 15.51 -5.83 1.27
N TRP A 151 15.16 -4.80 2.06
CA TRP A 151 15.31 -3.40 1.63
C TRP A 151 16.77 -3.07 1.34
N ARG A 152 17.68 -3.40 2.27
CA ARG A 152 19.12 -3.18 2.10
C ARG A 152 19.67 -3.86 0.85
N ARG A 153 19.09 -4.99 0.46
CA ARG A 153 19.61 -5.83 -0.62
C ARG A 153 19.02 -5.52 -2.01
N PHE A 154 17.73 -5.19 -2.07
CA PHE A 154 16.99 -5.02 -3.32
C PHE A 154 16.47 -3.60 -3.55
N MET A 155 16.34 -2.79 -2.49
CA MET A 155 15.89 -1.39 -2.55
C MET A 155 14.54 -1.20 -3.27
N VAL A 156 13.61 -2.15 -3.07
CA VAL A 156 12.25 -2.13 -3.65
C VAL A 156 11.32 -1.31 -2.76
N PRO A 157 10.67 -0.22 -3.24
CA PRO A 157 9.88 0.71 -2.44
C PRO A 157 8.85 0.09 -1.48
N ILE A 158 8.09 -0.91 -1.95
CA ILE A 158 7.07 -1.61 -1.14
C ILE A 158 7.65 -2.28 0.11
N THR A 159 8.94 -2.60 0.14
CA THR A 159 9.60 -3.23 1.30
C THR A 159 9.48 -2.36 2.56
N LEU A 160 9.47 -1.03 2.41
CA LEU A 160 9.31 -0.12 3.54
C LEU A 160 7.89 -0.16 4.11
N ALA A 161 6.87 -0.40 3.28
CA ALA A 161 5.52 -0.67 3.79
C ALA A 161 5.50 -2.01 4.54
N ALA A 162 6.08 -3.08 4.00
CA ALA A 162 6.18 -4.36 4.70
C ALA A 162 6.94 -4.23 6.04
N LEU A 163 8.01 -3.43 6.08
CA LEU A 163 8.75 -3.10 7.32
C LEU A 163 7.87 -2.36 8.32
N CYS A 164 7.14 -1.32 7.91
CA CYS A 164 6.23 -0.60 8.79
C CYS A 164 5.10 -1.50 9.31
N ALA A 165 4.51 -2.35 8.47
CA ALA A 165 3.43 -3.25 8.85
C ALA A 165 3.90 -4.29 9.88
N THR A 166 5.04 -4.93 9.63
CA THR A 166 5.63 -5.92 10.55
C THR A 166 6.11 -5.28 11.85
N THR A 167 6.68 -4.08 11.79
CA THR A 167 7.05 -3.32 13.01
C THR A 167 5.82 -2.94 13.82
N ALA A 168 4.74 -2.48 13.18
CA ALA A 168 3.48 -2.18 13.85
C ALA A 168 2.90 -3.44 14.51
N GLY A 169 2.85 -4.56 13.79
CA GLY A 169 2.41 -5.85 14.34
C GLY A 169 3.25 -6.29 15.56
N ALA A 170 4.57 -6.15 15.48
CA ALA A 170 5.47 -6.46 16.60
C ALA A 170 5.18 -5.57 17.82
N VAL A 171 5.06 -4.26 17.63
CA VAL A 171 4.79 -3.32 18.73
C VAL A 171 3.41 -3.59 19.36
N ILE A 172 2.38 -3.81 18.55
CA ILE A 172 1.02 -4.06 19.04
C ILE A 172 0.97 -5.35 19.85
N THR A 173 1.56 -6.43 19.33
CA THR A 173 1.59 -7.73 20.03
C THR A 173 2.46 -7.70 21.28
N LEU A 174 3.56 -6.92 21.29
CA LEU A 174 4.34 -6.66 22.50
C LEU A 174 3.54 -5.89 23.55
N ILE A 175 2.74 -4.89 23.16
CA ILE A 175 1.86 -4.15 24.08
C ILE A 175 0.84 -5.12 24.70
N VAL A 176 0.18 -5.93 23.87
CA VAL A 176 -0.79 -6.93 24.36
C VAL A 176 -0.14 -7.87 25.37
N ALA A 177 1.04 -8.41 25.06
CA ALA A 177 1.77 -9.30 25.96
C ALA A 177 2.24 -8.60 27.25
N ALA A 178 2.76 -7.37 27.16
CA ALA A 178 3.34 -6.65 28.29
C ALA A 178 2.31 -6.20 29.33
N PHE A 179 1.06 -5.98 28.90
CA PHE A 179 -0.05 -5.56 29.76
C PHE A 179 -1.05 -6.67 30.06
N ASP A 180 -0.75 -7.92 29.67
CA ASP A 180 -1.61 -9.10 29.85
C ASP A 180 -3.04 -8.90 29.30
N LEU A 181 -3.12 -8.28 28.12
CA LEU A 181 -4.38 -7.95 27.44
C LEU A 181 -4.87 -9.07 26.51
N THR A 182 -4.36 -10.29 26.68
CA THR A 182 -4.62 -11.44 25.80
C THR A 182 -6.09 -11.86 25.82
N GLU A 183 -6.71 -11.78 26.99
CA GLU A 183 -8.14 -12.08 27.23
C GLU A 183 -9.06 -10.91 26.84
N SER A 184 -8.50 -9.77 26.41
CA SER A 184 -9.30 -8.61 26.00
C SER A 184 -9.79 -8.77 24.57
N GLU A 185 -11.02 -8.35 24.29
CA GLU A 185 -11.58 -8.34 22.93
C GLU A 185 -10.65 -7.55 21.98
N PRO A 186 -10.17 -8.15 20.88
CA PRO A 186 -9.23 -7.51 19.95
C PRO A 186 -9.73 -6.15 19.43
N GLU A 187 -11.05 -6.00 19.33
CA GLU A 187 -11.71 -4.79 18.86
C GLU A 187 -11.50 -3.60 19.81
N THR A 188 -11.33 -3.87 21.11
CA THR A 188 -11.16 -2.84 22.14
C THR A 188 -9.71 -2.43 22.35
N VAL A 189 -8.75 -3.30 22.00
CA VAL A 189 -7.32 -3.07 22.23
C VAL A 189 -6.56 -2.97 20.91
N VAL A 190 -6.61 -4.02 20.08
CA VAL A 190 -5.82 -4.13 18.86
C VAL A 190 -6.27 -3.12 17.81
N LEU A 191 -7.57 -2.95 17.56
CA LEU A 191 -8.05 -2.01 16.54
C LEU A 191 -7.69 -0.55 16.80
N PRO A 192 -7.86 0.01 18.03
CA PRO A 192 -7.35 1.35 18.34
C PRO A 192 -5.83 1.49 18.17
N LEU A 193 -5.06 0.46 18.54
CA LEU A 193 -3.61 0.48 18.33
C LEU A 193 -3.24 0.43 16.84
N VAL A 194 -3.95 -0.36 16.02
CA VAL A 194 -3.80 -0.38 14.56
C VAL A 194 -4.14 0.99 13.97
N PHE A 195 -5.21 1.64 14.45
CA PHE A 195 -5.58 2.99 14.02
C PHE A 195 -4.47 4.01 14.31
N ILE A 196 -3.95 4.01 15.54
CA ILE A 196 -2.83 4.87 15.94
C ILE A 196 -1.59 4.59 15.09
N ALA A 197 -1.25 3.31 14.88
CA ALA A 197 -0.15 2.91 14.01
C ALA A 197 -0.37 3.39 12.57
N GLY A 198 -1.60 3.31 12.06
CA GLY A 198 -1.99 3.82 10.74
C GLY A 198 -1.76 5.32 10.60
N LEU A 199 -2.11 6.12 11.62
CA LEU A 199 -1.83 7.55 11.67
C LEU A 199 -0.32 7.85 11.70
N ILE A 200 0.46 7.06 12.43
CA ILE A 200 1.93 7.18 12.46
C ILE A 200 2.51 6.86 11.08
N VAL A 201 2.10 5.76 10.45
CA VAL A 201 2.55 5.37 9.10
C VAL A 201 2.15 6.45 8.09
N PHE A 202 0.94 7.01 8.19
CA PHE A 202 0.51 8.13 7.36
C PHE A 202 1.40 9.36 7.54
N ALA A 203 1.76 9.71 8.78
CA ALA A 203 2.68 10.82 9.04
C ALA A 203 4.08 10.58 8.44
N ILE A 204 4.58 9.34 8.50
CA ILE A 204 5.84 8.95 7.83
C ILE A 204 5.71 9.06 6.31
N ALA A 205 4.58 8.61 5.74
CA ALA A 205 4.27 8.71 4.32
C ALA A 205 4.31 10.19 3.86
N MET A 206 3.68 11.07 4.63
CA MET A 206 3.68 12.51 4.40
C MET A 206 5.08 13.11 4.47
N ARG A 207 5.93 12.66 5.41
CA ARG A 207 7.33 13.11 5.49
C ARG A 207 8.11 12.75 4.22
N TRP A 208 7.89 11.56 3.64
CA TRP A 208 8.52 11.22 2.37
C TRP A 208 7.96 12.02 1.19
N ASP A 209 6.65 12.19 1.11
CA ASP A 209 6.01 12.98 0.04
C ASP A 209 6.47 14.44 0.04
N THR A 210 6.51 15.07 1.22
CA THR A 210 6.96 16.45 1.37
C THR A 210 8.47 16.63 1.12
N SER A 211 9.26 15.57 1.26
CA SER A 211 10.70 15.60 0.95
C SER A 211 11.02 15.51 -0.55
N ASP A 212 10.04 15.16 -1.38
CA ASP A 212 10.16 15.04 -2.83
C ASP A 212 8.93 15.63 -3.54
N ARG A 213 8.73 16.95 -3.35
CA ARG A 213 7.57 17.68 -3.86
C ARG A 213 7.46 17.70 -5.38
N ALA A 214 8.58 17.55 -6.07
CA ALA A 214 8.65 17.46 -7.53
C ALA A 214 8.41 16.02 -8.05
N ARG A 215 8.35 15.03 -7.15
CA ARG A 215 8.15 13.60 -7.46
C ARG A 215 9.18 13.07 -8.45
N ALA A 216 10.43 13.47 -8.26
CA ALA A 216 11.52 13.15 -9.17
C ALA A 216 12.35 11.94 -8.71
N THR A 217 12.19 11.49 -7.46
CA THR A 217 13.04 10.46 -6.85
C THR A 217 12.23 9.25 -6.41
N ARG A 218 12.94 8.16 -6.06
CA ARG A 218 12.34 6.95 -5.49
C ARG A 218 11.53 7.20 -4.22
N ARG A 219 11.74 8.33 -3.52
CA ARG A 219 11.01 8.69 -2.30
C ARG A 219 9.50 8.80 -2.55
N SER A 220 9.11 9.24 -3.75
CA SER A 220 7.71 9.27 -4.19
C SER A 220 7.08 7.87 -4.24
N ASP A 221 7.81 6.86 -4.76
CA ASP A 221 7.32 5.48 -4.83
C ASP A 221 7.16 4.89 -3.43
N VAL A 222 8.11 5.17 -2.54
CA VAL A 222 8.04 4.69 -1.17
C VAL A 222 6.85 5.31 -0.43
N ALA A 223 6.64 6.62 -0.58
CA ALA A 223 5.49 7.30 0.00
C ALA A 223 4.16 6.77 -0.53
N PHE A 224 4.08 6.41 -1.81
CA PHE A 224 2.90 5.75 -2.37
C PHE A 224 2.55 4.46 -1.61
N TRP A 225 3.53 3.57 -1.38
CA TRP A 225 3.29 2.30 -0.67
C TRP A 225 2.95 2.51 0.80
N LEU A 226 3.53 3.50 1.47
CA LEU A 226 3.14 3.82 2.85
C LEU A 226 1.71 4.36 2.94
N HIS A 227 1.28 5.21 2.01
CA HIS A 227 -0.11 5.66 1.96
C HIS A 227 -1.06 4.49 1.71
N LEU A 228 -0.69 3.57 0.80
CA LEU A 228 -1.46 2.36 0.53
C LEU A 228 -1.59 1.47 1.79
N LEU A 229 -0.55 1.38 2.62
CA LEU A 229 -0.61 0.66 3.90
C LEU A 229 -1.40 1.42 4.98
N ALA A 230 -1.22 2.73 5.08
CA ALA A 230 -1.84 3.54 6.12
C ALA A 230 -3.36 3.60 5.97
N ALA A 231 -3.85 3.69 4.73
CA ALA A 231 -5.28 3.78 4.45
C ALA A 231 -6.11 2.65 5.11
N PRO A 232 -5.83 1.35 4.92
CA PRO A 232 -6.60 0.28 5.55
C PRO A 232 -6.37 0.22 7.06
N MET A 233 -5.17 0.55 7.56
CA MET A 233 -4.91 0.64 9.00
C MET A 233 -5.74 1.74 9.70
N ILE A 234 -6.12 2.79 8.98
CA ILE A 234 -7.01 3.85 9.48
C ILE A 234 -8.47 3.51 9.22
N ALA A 235 -8.77 3.06 8.00
CA ALA A 235 -10.12 2.85 7.53
C ALA A 235 -10.79 1.66 8.23
N HIS A 236 -10.08 0.53 8.38
CA HIS A 236 -10.65 -0.66 8.99
C HIS A 236 -11.12 -0.44 10.43
N PRO A 237 -10.31 0.12 11.37
CA PRO A 237 -10.79 0.42 12.71
C PRO A 237 -11.94 1.43 12.76
N LEU A 238 -11.95 2.43 11.87
CA LEU A 238 -13.05 3.40 11.80
C LEU A 238 -14.35 2.73 11.36
N PHE A 239 -14.30 1.88 10.33
CA PHE A 239 -15.50 1.20 9.82
C PHE A 239 -15.98 0.11 10.76
N HIS A 240 -15.06 -0.62 11.40
CA HIS A 240 -15.39 -1.57 12.45
C HIS A 240 -16.07 -0.87 13.63
N GLY A 241 -15.49 0.22 14.16
CA GLY A 241 -16.10 1.00 15.25
C GLY A 241 -17.44 1.66 14.91
N LEU A 242 -17.85 1.69 13.63
CA LEU A 242 -19.17 2.12 13.17
C LEU A 242 -20.18 0.97 13.05
N GLY A 243 -19.81 -0.26 13.44
CA GLY A 243 -20.68 -1.45 13.45
C GLY A 243 -20.92 -2.09 12.09
N ILE A 244 -20.02 -1.86 11.13
CA ILE A 244 -20.24 -2.20 9.71
C ILE A 244 -19.76 -3.60 9.38
N THR A 245 -18.74 -4.05 10.09
CA THR A 245 -18.13 -5.37 9.92
C THR A 245 -18.79 -6.46 10.75
N ASP A 246 -19.73 -6.11 11.63
CA ASP A 246 -20.29 -7.02 12.64
C ASP A 246 -21.49 -7.83 12.11
N GLY A 247 -21.80 -7.72 10.82
CA GLY A 247 -22.92 -8.43 10.17
C GLY A 247 -24.31 -7.96 10.60
N ALA A 248 -24.41 -6.97 11.49
CA ALA A 248 -25.66 -6.29 11.80
C ALA A 248 -26.13 -5.41 10.63
N THR A 249 -27.44 -5.23 10.48
CA THR A 249 -27.99 -4.30 9.50
C THR A 249 -27.41 -2.91 9.74
N VAL A 250 -26.57 -2.45 8.80
CA VAL A 250 -25.95 -1.14 8.92
C VAL A 250 -27.06 -0.10 8.82
N GLY A 251 -27.38 0.54 9.94
CA GLY A 251 -28.33 1.64 9.96
C GLY A 251 -27.88 2.77 9.05
N LEU A 252 -28.81 3.60 8.58
CA LEU A 252 -28.53 4.74 7.70
C LEU A 252 -27.38 5.63 8.22
N GLY A 253 -27.27 5.78 9.55
CA GLY A 253 -26.18 6.52 10.20
C GLY A 253 -24.78 5.93 9.97
N GLY A 254 -24.63 4.60 10.02
CA GLY A 254 -23.34 3.93 9.77
C GLY A 254 -22.90 4.10 8.32
N ILE A 255 -23.83 4.00 7.37
CA ILE A 255 -23.57 4.20 5.93
C ILE A 255 -23.15 5.65 5.65
N LEU A 256 -23.85 6.63 6.23
CA LEU A 256 -23.48 8.05 6.12
C LEU A 256 -22.09 8.32 6.72
N ALA A 257 -21.75 7.66 7.84
CA ALA A 257 -20.44 7.78 8.44
C ALA A 257 -19.34 7.19 7.55
N VAL A 258 -19.56 6.04 6.88
CA VAL A 258 -18.60 5.51 5.89
C VAL A 258 -18.36 6.49 4.77
N LEU A 259 -19.44 7.01 4.20
CA LEU A 259 -19.36 7.92 3.09
C LEU A 259 -18.61 9.20 3.51
N ALA A 260 -18.88 9.71 4.71
CA ALA A 260 -18.16 10.86 5.26
C ALA A 260 -16.66 10.58 5.43
N VAL A 261 -16.29 9.43 6.00
CA VAL A 261 -14.88 9.02 6.15
C VAL A 261 -14.20 8.89 4.79
N TYR A 262 -14.85 8.27 3.81
CA TYR A 262 -14.29 8.11 2.47
C TYR A 262 -14.15 9.43 1.71
N VAL A 263 -15.12 10.34 1.85
CA VAL A 263 -15.01 11.71 1.34
C VAL A 263 -13.86 12.44 2.03
N GLY A 264 -13.67 12.23 3.34
CA GLY A 264 -12.50 12.69 4.09
C GLY A 264 -11.19 12.20 3.49
N PHE A 265 -11.06 10.90 3.22
CA PHE A 265 -9.94 10.33 2.48
C PHE A 265 -9.78 10.96 1.09
N GLY A 266 -10.87 11.27 0.39
CA GLY A 266 -10.84 11.98 -0.89
C GLY A 266 -10.25 13.38 -0.79
N PHE A 267 -10.61 14.15 0.22
CA PHE A 267 -9.99 15.47 0.47
C PHE A 267 -8.50 15.35 0.76
N VAL A 268 -8.10 14.38 1.60
CA VAL A 268 -6.70 14.11 1.90
C VAL A 268 -5.95 13.66 0.63
N ALA A 269 -6.51 12.73 -0.13
CA ALA A 269 -5.97 12.23 -1.39
C ALA A 269 -5.78 13.34 -2.42
N LEU A 270 -6.73 14.27 -2.54
CA LEU A 270 -6.62 15.44 -3.40
C LEU A 270 -5.55 16.41 -2.92
N ALA A 271 -5.51 16.71 -1.61
CA ALA A 271 -4.52 17.62 -1.05
C ALA A 271 -3.08 17.10 -1.27
N VAL A 272 -2.85 15.82 -0.98
CA VAL A 272 -1.56 15.14 -1.09
C VAL A 272 -1.27 14.69 -2.53
N ASP A 273 -2.27 14.78 -3.43
CA ASP A 273 -2.18 14.35 -4.83
C ASP A 273 -1.88 12.84 -4.97
N ARG A 274 -2.51 12.00 -4.14
CA ARG A 274 -2.27 10.56 -4.03
C ARG A 274 -3.56 9.75 -4.14
N ARG A 275 -3.77 9.11 -5.29
CA ARG A 275 -4.95 8.25 -5.58
C ARG A 275 -4.97 6.96 -4.77
N ALA A 276 -3.81 6.44 -4.37
CA ALA A 276 -3.66 5.18 -3.63
C ALA A 276 -4.53 5.10 -2.37
N LEU A 277 -4.72 6.22 -1.66
CA LEU A 277 -5.56 6.30 -0.47
C LEU A 277 -7.02 5.94 -0.78
N LEU A 278 -7.56 6.44 -1.88
CA LEU A 278 -8.93 6.16 -2.32
C LEU A 278 -9.08 4.70 -2.75
N VAL A 279 -8.14 4.19 -3.54
CA VAL A 279 -8.15 2.80 -4.02
C VAL A 279 -8.12 1.83 -2.83
N SER A 280 -7.29 2.10 -1.82
CA SER A 280 -7.17 1.19 -0.69
C SER A 280 -8.38 1.17 0.25
N ALA A 281 -9.14 2.27 0.34
CA ALA A 281 -10.36 2.34 1.14
C ALA A 281 -11.62 1.94 0.36
N LEU A 282 -11.49 1.68 -0.95
CA LEU A 282 -12.60 1.45 -1.87
C LEU A 282 -13.47 0.26 -1.47
N ALA A 283 -12.86 -0.85 -1.05
CA ALA A 283 -13.57 -2.07 -0.69
C ALA A 283 -14.63 -1.83 0.40
N TYR A 284 -14.32 -1.00 1.39
CA TYR A 284 -15.24 -0.68 2.49
C TYR A 284 -16.45 0.12 2.03
N VAL A 285 -16.27 1.05 1.09
CA VAL A 285 -17.38 1.85 0.55
C VAL A 285 -18.25 1.03 -0.39
N LEU A 286 -17.63 0.18 -1.20
CA LEU A 286 -18.37 -0.77 -2.03
C LEU A 286 -19.25 -1.67 -1.15
N PHE A 287 -18.70 -2.19 -0.05
CA PHE A 287 -19.47 -2.96 0.91
C PHE A 287 -20.62 -2.13 1.52
N ALA A 288 -20.33 -0.93 2.03
CA ALA A 288 -21.35 -0.09 2.67
C ALA A 288 -22.50 0.31 1.74
N LEU A 289 -22.21 0.63 0.47
CA LEU A 289 -23.25 0.96 -0.52
C LEU A 289 -24.02 -0.28 -1.00
N ALA A 290 -23.35 -1.43 -1.13
CA ALA A 290 -24.04 -2.68 -1.44
C ALA A 290 -25.05 -3.03 -0.33
N SER A 291 -24.63 -2.93 0.95
CA SER A 291 -25.50 -3.13 2.11
C SER A 291 -26.63 -2.09 2.18
N LEU A 292 -26.38 -0.83 1.80
CA LEU A 292 -27.42 0.19 1.70
C LEU A 292 -28.53 -0.25 0.74
N PHE A 293 -28.17 -0.59 -0.51
CA PHE A 293 -29.17 -0.94 -1.52
C PHE A 293 -29.93 -2.23 -1.16
N ASP A 294 -29.23 -3.20 -0.56
CA ASP A 294 -29.84 -4.43 -0.07
C ASP A 294 -30.91 -4.15 1.01
N THR A 295 -30.59 -3.28 1.97
CA THR A 295 -31.50 -2.86 3.05
C THR A 295 -32.77 -2.19 2.52
N TYR A 296 -32.70 -1.47 1.41
CA TYR A 296 -33.85 -0.81 0.78
C TYR A 296 -34.55 -1.67 -0.30
N GLY A 297 -34.29 -2.98 -0.33
CA GLY A 297 -35.00 -3.94 -1.19
C GLY A 297 -34.53 -3.97 -2.65
N MET A 298 -33.40 -3.33 -2.97
CA MET A 298 -32.78 -3.36 -4.30
C MET A 298 -31.73 -4.47 -4.42
N VAL A 299 -32.01 -5.66 -3.88
CA VAL A 299 -31.05 -6.78 -3.77
C VAL A 299 -30.45 -7.14 -5.13
N GLU A 300 -31.28 -7.32 -6.15
CA GLU A 300 -30.88 -7.71 -7.50
C GLU A 300 -29.99 -6.68 -8.21
N LEU A 301 -30.17 -5.40 -7.86
CA LEU A 301 -29.45 -4.27 -8.48
C LEU A 301 -28.35 -3.70 -7.57
N SER A 302 -28.21 -4.17 -6.34
CA SER A 302 -27.31 -3.61 -5.32
C SER A 302 -25.88 -3.46 -5.83
N VAL A 303 -25.34 -4.53 -6.44
CA VAL A 303 -24.00 -4.55 -7.04
C VAL A 303 -23.91 -3.59 -8.22
N ALA A 304 -24.91 -3.60 -9.11
CA ALA A 304 -24.92 -2.75 -10.30
C ALA A 304 -25.01 -1.26 -9.95
N LEU A 305 -25.88 -0.89 -9.02
CA LEU A 305 -26.05 0.48 -8.52
C LEU A 305 -24.82 0.94 -7.76
N THR A 306 -24.24 0.08 -6.91
CA THR A 306 -22.99 0.37 -6.20
C THR A 306 -21.86 0.63 -7.19
N ALA A 307 -21.67 -0.26 -8.18
CA ALA A 307 -20.66 -0.12 -9.21
C ALA A 307 -20.91 1.12 -10.08
N LEU A 308 -22.16 1.44 -10.42
CA LEU A 308 -22.52 2.63 -11.18
C LEU A 308 -22.19 3.90 -10.40
N VAL A 309 -22.60 4.01 -9.14
CA VAL A 309 -22.38 5.20 -8.30
C VAL A 309 -20.89 5.40 -8.06
N ILE A 310 -20.20 4.37 -7.57
CA ILE A 310 -18.77 4.46 -7.24
C ILE A 310 -17.90 4.56 -8.48
N GLY A 311 -18.19 3.77 -9.51
CA GLY A 311 -17.49 3.84 -10.79
C GLY A 311 -17.61 5.22 -11.43
N SER A 312 -18.82 5.78 -11.51
CA SER A 312 -19.04 7.11 -12.08
C SER A 312 -18.35 8.21 -11.27
N ALA A 313 -18.41 8.13 -9.93
CA ALA A 313 -17.72 9.07 -9.04
C ALA A 313 -16.20 9.02 -9.22
N LEU A 314 -15.61 7.82 -9.26
CA LEU A 314 -14.18 7.62 -9.47
C LEU A 314 -13.73 8.05 -10.87
N LEU A 315 -14.51 7.74 -11.92
CA LEU A 315 -14.20 8.17 -13.29
C LEU A 315 -14.23 9.69 -13.43
N THR A 316 -15.25 10.33 -12.84
CA THR A 316 -15.37 11.79 -12.82
C THR A 316 -14.21 12.42 -12.04
N LEU A 317 -13.91 11.89 -10.84
CA LEU A 317 -12.78 12.34 -10.04
C LEU A 317 -11.43 12.15 -10.76
N SER A 318 -11.27 11.05 -11.50
CA SER A 318 -10.08 10.77 -12.30
C SER A 318 -9.92 11.76 -13.46
N ALA A 319 -11.01 12.00 -14.21
CA ALA A 319 -11.03 12.90 -15.37
C ALA A 319 -10.77 14.36 -14.97
N PHE A 320 -11.34 14.80 -13.85
CA PHE A 320 -11.24 16.19 -13.38
C PHE A 320 -10.26 16.37 -12.21
N TRP A 321 -9.38 15.40 -11.98
CA TRP A 321 -8.49 15.34 -10.81
C TRP A 321 -7.74 16.66 -10.58
N ALA A 322 -7.05 17.16 -11.60
CA ALA A 322 -6.23 18.38 -11.50
C ALA A 322 -7.06 19.62 -11.12
N GLY A 323 -8.24 19.79 -11.73
CA GLY A 323 -9.13 20.92 -11.48
C GLY A 323 -9.76 20.88 -10.08
N ILE A 324 -10.25 19.71 -9.67
CA ILE A 324 -10.82 19.50 -8.33
C ILE A 324 -9.73 19.73 -7.27
N ARG A 325 -8.54 19.16 -7.47
CA ARG A 325 -7.40 19.35 -6.58
C ARG A 325 -7.02 20.83 -6.46
N ALA A 326 -6.90 21.55 -7.57
CA ALA A 326 -6.55 22.97 -7.53
C ALA A 326 -7.56 23.76 -6.67
N SER A 327 -8.84 23.43 -6.77
CA SER A 327 -9.91 24.04 -5.98
C SER A 327 -9.79 23.73 -4.49
N VAL A 328 -9.47 22.48 -4.12
CA VAL A 328 -9.25 22.06 -2.73
C VAL A 328 -7.99 22.72 -2.16
N VAL A 329 -6.86 22.62 -2.85
CA VAL A 329 -5.57 23.14 -2.39
C VAL A 329 -5.60 24.66 -2.25
N ARG A 330 -6.29 25.40 -3.13
CA ARG A 330 -6.44 26.86 -3.02
C ARG A 330 -7.13 27.31 -1.72
N LYS A 331 -8.01 26.49 -1.15
CA LYS A 331 -8.71 26.79 0.10
C LYS A 331 -7.85 26.51 1.35
N LEU A 332 -6.70 25.83 1.20
CA LEU A 332 -5.82 25.52 2.33
C LEU A 332 -4.97 26.73 2.75
N PRO A 333 -4.63 26.83 4.06
CA PRO A 333 -3.63 27.78 4.56
C PRO A 333 -2.32 27.74 3.78
N VAL A 334 -1.67 28.88 3.59
CA VAL A 334 -0.41 29.02 2.82
C VAL A 334 0.66 28.05 3.34
N ALA A 335 0.81 27.95 4.67
CA ALA A 335 1.78 27.06 5.31
C ALA A 335 1.62 25.57 4.95
N LEU A 336 0.38 25.12 4.66
CA LEU A 336 0.12 23.76 4.19
C LEU A 336 0.37 23.65 2.68
N ARG A 337 -0.06 24.62 1.88
CA ARG A 337 0.19 24.66 0.43
C ARG A 337 1.69 24.57 0.11
N ASP A 338 2.52 25.25 0.89
CA ASP A 338 3.97 25.27 0.73
C ASP A 338 4.66 23.98 1.17
N ARG A 339 3.93 22.99 1.69
CA ARG A 339 4.46 21.65 1.97
C ARG A 339 3.94 20.61 0.99
N LEU A 340 2.80 20.85 0.36
CA LEU A 340 2.17 19.92 -0.57
C LEU A 340 2.90 19.85 -1.92
N PRO A 341 2.71 18.77 -2.71
CA PRO A 341 3.28 18.65 -4.05
C PRO A 341 2.93 19.85 -4.92
N LEU A 342 3.86 20.23 -5.80
CA LEU A 342 3.68 21.40 -6.66
C LEU A 342 2.39 21.22 -7.47
N ALA A 343 1.40 22.07 -7.22
CA ALA A 343 0.29 22.15 -8.14
C ALA A 343 0.81 22.76 -9.43
N GLY A 344 0.63 22.05 -10.54
CA GLY A 344 0.60 22.71 -11.85
C GLY A 344 -0.56 23.69 -11.81
N PHE A 345 -0.33 24.88 -11.26
CA PHE A 345 -1.23 26.00 -11.47
C PHE A 345 -1.10 26.29 -12.95
N GLY A 346 -2.04 25.77 -13.75
CA GLY A 346 -2.25 26.32 -15.07
C GLY A 346 -2.47 27.81 -14.87
N GLU A 347 -1.60 28.63 -15.44
CA GLU A 347 -1.92 30.05 -15.57
C GLU A 347 -3.30 30.14 -16.23
N PRO A 348 -4.17 31.07 -15.78
CA PRO A 348 -5.40 31.32 -16.50
C PRO A 348 -5.01 31.64 -17.94
N VAL A 349 -5.52 30.86 -18.89
CA VAL A 349 -5.48 31.23 -20.30
C VAL A 349 -6.19 32.57 -20.37
N ALA A 350 -5.41 33.64 -20.58
CA ALA A 350 -5.97 34.94 -20.87
C ALA A 350 -6.76 34.81 -22.17
N ALA A 351 -8.08 35.00 -22.07
CA ALA A 351 -8.95 35.25 -23.21
C ALA A 351 -9.26 36.74 -23.25
#